data_AF-A0A936K6P5-F1
#
_entry.id   AF-A0A936K6P5-F1
#
_cell.length_a   1.000
_cell.length_b   1.000
_cell.length_c   1.000
_cell.angle_alpha   90.00
_cell.angle_beta   90.00
_cell.angle_gamma   90.00
#
_symmetry.space_group_name_H-M   'P 1'
#
loop_
_entity.id
_entity.type
_entity.pdbx_description
1 polymer ?
#
loop_
_entity_poly.entity_id
_entity_poly.type
_entity_poly.pdbx_seq_one_letter_code
_entity_poly.pdbx_strand_id
1 'polypeptide(L)'
;MSEITGPNEAIPPVIQLNEPPVSLPPQFSEVPAFTPALRPVPFEDPEAFPSFWSRVGGMFRLVFSNPMELFDRVPVTEGLGAPWRFLLLLSIPVFLVMALVFFLVGMGIMLAALEQTGKGDGKAIAAIMPVLFGVILLLMPLFSFLGMVIGGAFNHFFLWLWGGLRPGVGTGQSIRAYGYASAFIQIGGLIPYIGILIHLAGMIVIGMGMARMHKTDTWRGICAVLTPLFLLCCCGLLAALSVPALIAASQR
;
A
#
# COMPACT_ATOMS: atom_id res chain seq x y z
N MET A 1 -43.22 61.67 -50.95
CA MET A 1 -44.43 61.09 -51.57
C MET A 1 -44.02 59.86 -52.35
N SER A 2 -44.26 58.68 -51.79
CA SER A 2 -44.80 57.48 -52.46
C SER A 2 -44.56 56.29 -51.53
N GLU A 3 -45.61 56.01 -50.78
CA GLU A 3 -45.81 54.87 -49.91
C GLU A 3 -46.19 53.68 -50.80
N ILE A 4 -45.47 52.55 -50.69
CA ILE A 4 -45.88 51.27 -51.30
C ILE A 4 -45.94 50.25 -50.17
N THR A 5 -47.17 50.04 -49.69
CA THR A 5 -47.57 49.00 -48.74
C THR A 5 -47.67 47.66 -49.47
N GLY A 6 -46.84 46.69 -49.06
CA GLY A 6 -46.94 45.29 -49.47
C GLY A 6 -47.99 44.54 -48.64
N PRO A 7 -48.56 43.43 -49.16
CA PRO A 7 -49.78 42.83 -48.66
C PRO A 7 -49.56 42.02 -47.36
N ASN A 8 -50.56 42.13 -46.48
CA ASN A 8 -50.73 41.36 -45.24
C ASN A 8 -50.56 39.84 -45.47
N GLU A 9 -49.45 39.27 -44.99
CA GLU A 9 -49.36 37.84 -44.72
C GLU A 9 -50.07 37.53 -43.40
N ALA A 10 -51.36 37.18 -43.49
CA ALA A 10 -52.10 36.63 -42.37
C ALA A 10 -51.58 35.21 -42.08
N ILE A 11 -50.78 35.07 -41.02
CA ILE A 11 -50.39 33.78 -40.46
C ILE A 11 -51.66 33.07 -39.95
N PRO A 12 -52.00 31.87 -40.43
CA PRO A 12 -53.15 31.14 -39.90
C PRO A 12 -52.91 30.71 -38.44
N PRO A 13 -53.96 30.65 -37.60
CA PRO A 13 -53.82 30.26 -36.22
C PRO A 13 -53.32 28.81 -36.12
N VAL A 14 -52.26 28.62 -35.33
CA VAL A 14 -51.75 27.29 -34.96
C VAL A 14 -52.83 26.58 -34.15
N ILE A 15 -53.46 25.56 -34.75
CA ILE A 15 -54.36 24.65 -34.04
C ILE A 15 -53.47 23.78 -33.16
N GLN A 16 -53.45 24.05 -31.85
CA GLN A 16 -52.85 23.12 -30.88
C GLN A 16 -53.75 21.88 -30.79
N LEU A 17 -53.33 20.81 -31.44
CA LEU A 17 -53.84 19.46 -31.16
C LEU A 17 -53.43 19.13 -29.72
N ASN A 18 -54.42 19.12 -28.82
CA ASN A 18 -54.26 18.58 -27.47
C ASN A 18 -53.87 17.10 -27.60
N GLU A 19 -52.58 16.80 -27.49
CA GLU A 19 -52.12 15.43 -27.36
C GLU A 19 -52.71 14.84 -26.07
N PRO A 20 -53.27 13.61 -26.11
CA PRO A 20 -53.76 12.95 -24.91
C PRO A 20 -52.59 12.74 -23.93
N PRO A 21 -52.83 12.86 -22.61
CA PRO A 21 -51.78 12.69 -21.62
C PRO A 21 -51.13 11.33 -21.78
N VAL A 22 -49.83 11.34 -22.09
CA VAL A 22 -48.98 10.14 -22.05
C VAL A 22 -48.97 9.66 -20.61
N SER A 23 -49.71 8.59 -20.34
CA SER A 23 -49.59 7.87 -19.08
C SER A 23 -48.18 7.28 -19.03
N LEU A 24 -47.28 7.93 -18.30
CA LEU A 24 -45.97 7.36 -18.01
C LEU A 24 -46.21 6.03 -17.30
N PRO A 25 -45.63 4.91 -17.78
CA PRO A 25 -45.71 3.66 -17.06
C PRO A 25 -45.18 3.89 -15.64
N PRO A 26 -45.77 3.26 -14.61
CA PRO A 26 -45.32 3.43 -13.24
C PRO A 26 -43.82 3.13 -13.21
N GLN A 27 -43.02 4.14 -12.88
CA GLN A 27 -41.61 3.96 -12.58
C GLN A 27 -41.58 3.06 -11.34
N PHE A 28 -41.38 1.77 -11.56
CA PHE A 28 -40.96 0.87 -10.50
C PHE A 28 -39.69 1.49 -9.95
N SER A 29 -39.80 2.11 -8.77
CA SER A 29 -38.63 2.53 -8.02
C SER A 29 -37.80 1.27 -7.83
N GLU A 30 -36.68 1.18 -8.56
CA GLU A 30 -35.70 0.14 -8.30
C GLU A 30 -35.31 0.28 -6.84
N VAL A 31 -35.85 -0.61 -6.00
CA VAL A 31 -35.36 -0.77 -4.64
C VAL A 31 -33.88 -1.06 -4.80
N PRO A 32 -32.97 -0.22 -4.24
CA PRO A 32 -31.55 -0.47 -4.37
C PRO A 32 -31.28 -1.89 -3.92
N ALA A 33 -30.72 -2.72 -4.80
CA ALA A 33 -30.35 -4.08 -4.45
C ALA A 33 -29.48 -4.00 -3.18
N PHE A 34 -29.97 -4.58 -2.08
CA PHE A 34 -29.22 -4.68 -0.84
C PHE A 34 -27.98 -5.52 -1.13
N THR A 35 -26.87 -4.85 -1.47
CA THR A 35 -25.58 -5.51 -1.56
C THR A 35 -25.16 -5.73 -0.11
N PRO A 36 -25.06 -6.98 0.37
CA PRO A 36 -24.65 -7.21 1.75
C PRO A 36 -23.29 -6.53 1.94
N ALA A 37 -23.18 -5.67 2.96
CA ALA A 37 -21.91 -5.07 3.30
C ALA A 37 -20.87 -6.18 3.51
N LEU A 38 -19.75 -6.12 2.79
CA LEU A 38 -18.67 -7.08 2.97
C LEU A 38 -18.19 -7.03 4.42
N ARG A 39 -18.09 -8.20 5.06
CA ARG A 39 -17.56 -8.29 6.42
C ARG A 39 -16.11 -7.78 6.44
N PRO A 40 -15.66 -7.20 7.57
CA PRO A 40 -14.27 -6.78 7.73
C PRO A 40 -13.29 -7.93 7.51
N VAL A 41 -12.01 -7.57 7.41
CA VAL A 41 -10.93 -8.57 7.41
C VAL A 41 -11.01 -9.45 8.68
N PRO A 42 -10.71 -10.75 8.59
CA PRO A 42 -10.82 -11.68 9.73
C PRO A 42 -10.14 -11.20 11.01
N PHE A 43 -9.05 -10.45 10.92
CA PHE A 43 -8.36 -9.90 12.10
C PHE A 43 -9.18 -8.87 12.90
N GLU A 44 -10.14 -8.22 12.25
CA GLU A 44 -11.02 -7.19 12.82
C GLU A 44 -12.48 -7.64 12.93
N ASP A 45 -12.80 -8.91 12.66
CA ASP A 45 -14.16 -9.46 12.77
C ASP A 45 -14.27 -10.44 13.96
N PRO A 46 -14.46 -9.93 15.20
CA PRO A 46 -14.59 -10.76 16.39
C PRO A 46 -15.87 -11.61 16.39
N GLU A 47 -16.89 -11.22 15.62
CA GLU A 47 -18.17 -11.94 15.56
C GLU A 47 -18.04 -13.22 14.74
N ALA A 48 -17.38 -13.16 13.59
CA ALA A 48 -17.11 -14.35 12.77
C ALA A 48 -15.93 -15.18 13.30
N PHE A 49 -14.94 -14.53 13.92
CA PHE A 49 -13.71 -15.16 14.39
C PHE A 49 -13.46 -14.79 15.87
N PRO A 50 -14.12 -15.47 16.82
CA PRO A 50 -14.11 -15.08 18.23
C PRO A 50 -12.71 -15.20 18.86
N SER A 51 -11.96 -16.24 18.51
CA SER A 51 -10.63 -16.48 19.08
C SER A 51 -9.51 -15.82 18.27
N PHE A 52 -8.43 -15.41 18.96
CA PHE A 52 -7.26 -14.80 18.31
C PHE A 52 -6.68 -15.66 17.18
N TRP A 53 -6.46 -16.96 17.41
CA TRP A 53 -5.90 -17.84 16.39
C TRP A 53 -6.86 -18.13 15.24
N SER A 54 -8.18 -18.12 15.47
CA SER A 54 -9.15 -18.19 14.38
C SER A 54 -9.08 -16.97 13.45
N ARG A 55 -8.79 -15.78 13.99
CA ARG A 55 -8.59 -14.56 13.20
C ARG A 55 -7.34 -14.64 12.34
N VAL A 56 -6.23 -15.08 12.93
CA VAL A 56 -4.96 -15.29 12.21
C VAL A 56 -5.17 -16.31 11.09
N GLY A 57 -5.71 -17.49 11.40
CA GLY A 57 -6.01 -18.52 10.40
C GLY A 57 -6.98 -18.03 9.31
N GLY A 58 -7.97 -17.20 9.68
CA GLY A 58 -8.88 -16.55 8.75
C GLY A 58 -8.15 -15.62 7.78
N MET A 59 -7.17 -14.83 8.25
CA MET A 59 -6.33 -13.97 7.40
C MET A 59 -5.52 -14.78 6.39
N PHE A 60 -4.90 -15.89 6.83
CA PHE A 60 -4.21 -16.81 5.92
C PHE A 60 -5.17 -17.36 4.87
N ARG A 61 -6.33 -17.87 5.30
CA ARG A 61 -7.34 -18.38 4.36
C ARG A 61 -7.76 -17.33 3.34
N LEU A 62 -8.01 -16.10 3.78
CA LEU A 62 -8.39 -14.99 2.91
C LEU A 62 -7.30 -14.71 1.88
N VAL A 63 -6.06 -14.49 2.32
CA VAL A 63 -4.97 -14.07 1.42
C VAL A 63 -4.54 -15.18 0.46
N PHE A 64 -4.51 -16.44 0.92
CA PHE A 64 -4.10 -17.56 0.06
C PHE A 64 -5.22 -18.07 -0.86
N SER A 65 -6.49 -17.82 -0.54
CA SER A 65 -7.62 -18.20 -1.42
C SER A 65 -7.99 -17.09 -2.40
N ASN A 66 -8.04 -15.85 -1.93
CA ASN A 66 -8.41 -14.69 -2.74
C ASN A 66 -7.72 -13.41 -2.19
N PRO A 67 -6.46 -13.14 -2.57
CA PRO A 67 -5.71 -12.01 -2.01
C PRO A 67 -6.33 -10.66 -2.33
N MET A 68 -7.09 -10.55 -3.41
CA MET A 68 -7.76 -9.31 -3.80
C MET A 68 -8.92 -8.95 -2.87
N GLU A 69 -9.54 -9.96 -2.27
CA GLU A 69 -10.63 -9.77 -1.32
C GLU A 69 -10.16 -9.14 0.00
N LEU A 70 -8.87 -9.25 0.33
CA LEU A 70 -8.28 -8.48 1.43
C LEU A 70 -8.59 -6.99 1.26
N PHE A 71 -8.31 -6.46 0.08
CA PHE A 71 -8.42 -5.03 -0.21
C PHE A 71 -9.88 -4.55 -0.24
N ASP A 72 -10.82 -5.42 -0.61
CA ASP A 72 -12.25 -5.10 -0.55
C ASP A 72 -12.79 -5.03 0.89
N ARG A 73 -12.17 -5.78 1.82
CA ARG A 73 -12.64 -5.96 3.20
C ARG A 73 -11.93 -5.07 4.21
N VAL A 74 -10.90 -4.32 3.83
CA VAL A 74 -10.20 -3.39 4.75
C VAL A 74 -11.18 -2.30 5.19
N PRO A 75 -11.55 -2.24 6.47
CA PRO A 75 -12.62 -1.35 6.89
C PRO A 75 -12.13 0.10 6.99
N VAL A 76 -13.05 1.02 6.74
CA VAL A 76 -12.85 2.47 6.82
C VAL A 76 -12.96 2.89 8.29
N THR A 77 -11.87 2.73 9.04
CA THR A 77 -11.78 3.10 10.46
C THR A 77 -10.53 3.96 10.68
N GLU A 78 -10.56 4.87 11.65
CA GLU A 78 -9.45 5.78 11.91
C GLU A 78 -8.22 5.13 12.57
N GLY A 79 -8.39 4.00 13.28
CA GLY A 79 -7.31 3.36 14.01
C GLY A 79 -6.31 2.61 13.11
N LEU A 80 -5.01 2.69 13.42
CA LEU A 80 -3.95 1.88 12.78
C LEU A 80 -3.46 0.71 13.66
N GLY A 81 -4.04 0.55 14.86
CA GLY A 81 -3.57 -0.43 15.84
C GLY A 81 -3.75 -1.88 15.39
N ALA A 82 -4.87 -2.23 14.75
CA ALA A 82 -5.14 -3.58 14.28
C ALA A 82 -4.16 -4.05 13.19
N PRO A 83 -3.97 -3.32 12.07
CA PRO A 83 -3.00 -3.73 11.05
C PRO A 83 -1.57 -3.73 11.59
N TRP A 84 -1.19 -2.79 12.48
CA TRP A 84 0.14 -2.81 13.09
C TRP A 84 0.37 -4.04 13.97
N ARG A 85 -0.61 -4.44 14.80
CA ARG A 85 -0.49 -5.66 15.63
C ARG A 85 -0.38 -6.91 14.76
N PHE A 86 -1.15 -6.98 13.68
CA PHE A 86 -1.06 -8.11 12.74
C PHE A 86 0.29 -8.13 12.02
N LEU A 87 0.74 -6.98 11.53
CA LEU A 87 2.06 -6.81 10.93
C LEU A 87 3.15 -7.26 11.90
N LEU A 88 3.14 -6.74 13.13
CA LEU A 88 4.11 -7.08 14.16
C LEU A 88 4.13 -8.58 14.44
N LEU A 89 2.95 -9.21 14.60
CA LEU A 89 2.81 -10.65 14.82
C LEU A 89 3.50 -11.47 13.72
N LEU A 90 3.25 -11.13 12.46
CA LEU A 90 3.81 -11.84 11.31
C LEU A 90 5.30 -11.49 11.07
N SER A 91 5.74 -10.32 11.54
CA SER A 91 7.15 -9.92 11.48
C SER A 91 8.02 -10.61 12.55
N ILE A 92 7.47 -11.18 13.63
CA ILE A 92 8.26 -11.89 14.67
C ILE A 92 9.25 -12.91 14.11
N PRO A 93 8.86 -13.90 13.28
CA PRO A 93 9.80 -14.86 12.72
C PRO A 93 10.88 -14.17 11.87
N VAL A 94 10.50 -13.12 11.13
CA VAL A 94 11.45 -12.32 10.34
C VAL A 94 12.46 -11.64 11.25
N PHE A 95 12.00 -11.04 12.34
CA PHE A 95 12.85 -10.37 13.32
C PHE A 95 13.80 -11.34 14.00
N LEU A 96 13.35 -12.54 14.36
CA LEU A 96 14.20 -13.56 14.97
C LEU A 96 15.29 -14.05 14.01
N VAL A 97 14.94 -14.32 12.75
CA VAL A 97 15.92 -14.72 11.73
C VAL A 97 16.93 -13.60 11.48
N MET A 98 16.46 -12.37 11.33
CA MET A 98 17.35 -11.21 11.15
C MET A 98 18.23 -10.99 12.38
N ALA A 99 17.69 -11.09 13.59
CA ALA A 99 18.46 -11.01 14.82
C ALA A 99 19.57 -12.07 14.88
N LEU A 100 19.25 -13.31 14.49
CA LEU A 100 20.24 -14.40 14.41
C LEU A 100 21.33 -14.09 13.38
N VAL A 101 20.96 -13.66 12.18
CA VAL A 101 21.93 -13.29 11.13
C VAL A 101 22.84 -12.15 11.59
N PHE A 102 22.26 -11.08 12.13
CA PHE A 102 23.03 -9.94 12.65
C PHE A 102 23.91 -10.34 13.83
N PHE A 103 23.44 -11.22 14.71
CA PHE A 103 24.26 -11.76 15.80
C PHE A 103 25.46 -12.54 15.26
N LEU A 104 25.25 -13.45 14.31
CA LEU A 104 26.34 -14.24 13.71
C LEU A 104 27.36 -13.37 12.96
N VAL A 105 26.89 -12.42 12.15
CA VAL A 105 27.74 -11.47 11.43
C VAL A 105 28.48 -10.56 12.41
N GLY A 106 27.78 -10.01 13.39
CA GLY A 106 28.35 -9.14 14.42
C GLY A 106 29.39 -9.86 15.26
N MET A 107 29.15 -11.13 15.63
CA MET A 107 30.13 -11.97 16.30
C MET A 107 31.36 -12.23 15.43
N GLY A 108 31.18 -12.49 14.13
CA GLY A 108 32.30 -12.63 13.20
C GLY A 108 33.16 -11.36 13.09
N ILE A 109 32.52 -10.19 12.96
CA ILE A 109 33.21 -8.88 12.94
C ILE A 109 33.94 -8.65 14.26
N MET A 110 33.29 -8.95 15.40
CA MET A 110 33.89 -8.79 16.72
C MET A 110 35.11 -9.71 16.89
N LEU A 111 35.02 -10.97 16.50
CA LEU A 111 36.15 -11.91 16.55
C LEU A 111 37.30 -11.45 15.65
N ALA A 112 37.01 -10.99 14.42
CA ALA A 112 38.03 -10.43 13.53
C ALA A 112 38.68 -9.16 14.10
N ALA A 113 37.90 -8.28 14.75
CA ALA A 113 38.41 -7.10 15.43
C ALA A 113 39.26 -7.44 16.65
N LEU A 114 38.91 -8.52 17.37
CA LEU A 114 39.68 -9.06 18.48
C LEU A 114 40.98 -9.72 17.99
N GLU A 115 41.02 -10.41 16.86
CA GLU A 115 42.27 -10.91 16.28
C GLU A 115 43.22 -9.77 15.87
N GLN A 116 42.67 -8.62 15.50
CA GLN A 116 43.43 -7.39 15.23
C GLN A 116 43.84 -6.62 16.51
N THR A 117 43.71 -7.20 17.72
CA THR A 117 44.06 -6.54 18.99
C THR A 117 45.58 -6.36 19.20
N GLY A 118 46.17 -5.53 18.35
CA GLY A 118 47.32 -4.68 18.64
C GLY A 118 47.04 -3.19 18.41
N LYS A 119 45.84 -2.83 17.90
CA LYS A 119 45.41 -1.46 17.61
C LYS A 119 44.21 -1.09 18.50
N GLY A 120 44.23 0.10 19.12
CA GLY A 120 43.20 0.55 20.06
C GLY A 120 41.77 0.54 19.50
N ASP A 121 41.63 0.70 18.19
CA ASP A 121 40.34 0.80 17.49
C ASP A 121 39.51 -0.51 17.57
N GLY A 122 40.16 -1.68 17.60
CA GLY A 122 39.47 -2.98 17.64
C GLY A 122 38.68 -3.21 18.93
N LYS A 123 39.18 -2.70 20.07
CA LYS A 123 38.49 -2.81 21.37
C LYS A 123 37.25 -1.93 21.44
N ALA A 124 37.30 -0.73 20.85
CA ALA A 124 36.16 0.18 20.81
C ALA A 124 35.02 -0.40 19.95
N ILE A 125 35.36 -0.97 18.78
CA ILE A 125 34.38 -1.62 17.90
C ILE A 125 33.72 -2.80 18.61
N ALA A 126 34.51 -3.69 19.23
CA ALA A 126 34.00 -4.85 19.95
C ALA A 126 33.04 -4.48 21.10
N ALA A 127 33.28 -3.37 21.80
CA ALA A 127 32.42 -2.92 22.89
C ALA A 127 31.10 -2.29 22.42
N ILE A 128 31.11 -1.58 21.29
CA ILE A 128 29.93 -0.84 20.79
C ILE A 128 28.96 -1.76 20.04
N MET A 129 29.46 -2.79 19.34
CA MET A 129 28.63 -3.65 18.48
C MET A 129 27.43 -4.30 19.19
N PRO A 130 27.55 -4.91 20.39
CA PRO A 130 26.41 -5.48 21.09
C PRO A 130 25.36 -4.43 21.49
N VAL A 131 25.79 -3.22 21.84
CA VAL A 131 24.89 -2.11 22.21
C VAL A 131 24.09 -1.67 20.99
N LEU A 132 24.75 -1.44 19.85
CA LEU A 132 24.07 -1.10 18.59
C LEU A 132 23.08 -2.18 18.18
N PHE A 133 23.47 -3.45 18.30
CA PHE A 133 22.58 -4.58 18.01
C PHE A 133 21.34 -4.57 18.92
N GLY A 134 21.52 -4.42 20.23
CA GLY A 134 20.41 -4.34 21.18
C GLY A 134 19.46 -3.17 20.89
N VAL A 135 20.00 -2.00 20.53
CA VAL A 135 19.21 -0.82 20.14
C VAL A 135 18.41 -1.08 18.85
N ILE A 136 19.04 -1.67 17.82
CA ILE A 136 18.36 -1.99 16.56
C ILE A 136 17.19 -2.96 16.81
N LEU A 137 17.41 -4.01 17.59
CA LEU A 137 16.35 -4.97 17.94
C LEU A 137 15.19 -4.31 18.68
N LEU A 138 15.50 -3.44 19.65
CA LEU A 138 14.50 -2.69 20.41
C LEU A 138 13.66 -1.77 19.51
N LEU A 139 14.27 -1.20 18.45
CA LEU A 139 13.61 -0.29 17.52
C LEU A 139 12.84 -0.99 16.39
N MET A 140 12.96 -2.32 16.22
CA MET A 140 12.28 -3.03 15.12
C MET A 140 10.75 -2.84 15.08
N PRO A 141 10.01 -2.88 16.21
CA PRO A 141 8.56 -2.64 16.20
C PRO A 141 8.20 -1.22 15.72
N LEU A 142 9.02 -0.23 16.09
CA LEU A 142 8.87 1.15 15.65
C LEU A 142 9.14 1.27 14.15
N PHE A 143 10.21 0.65 13.65
CA PHE A 143 10.50 0.65 12.22
C PHE A 143 9.44 -0.09 11.39
N SER A 144 8.84 -1.16 11.92
CA SER A 144 7.71 -1.84 11.28
C SER A 144 6.47 -0.93 11.19
N PHE A 145 6.15 -0.23 12.28
CA PHE A 145 5.08 0.76 12.26
C PHE A 145 5.35 1.89 11.25
N LEU A 146 6.56 2.44 11.28
CA LEU A 146 6.96 3.53 10.39
C LEU A 146 6.95 3.07 8.93
N GLY A 147 7.46 1.87 8.65
CA GLY A 147 7.43 1.26 7.32
C GLY A 147 6.00 1.03 6.80
N MET A 148 5.07 0.63 7.67
CA MET A 148 3.64 0.53 7.33
C MET A 148 3.05 1.89 6.94
N VAL A 149 3.28 2.92 7.78
CA VAL A 149 2.73 4.27 7.56
C VAL A 149 3.33 4.89 6.32
N ILE A 150 4.66 4.90 6.19
CA ILE A 150 5.36 5.48 5.04
C ILE A 150 5.00 4.71 3.76
N GLY A 151 5.05 3.39 3.78
CA GLY A 151 4.76 2.57 2.60
C GLY A 151 3.33 2.75 2.10
N GLY A 152 2.35 2.72 3.02
CA GLY A 152 0.95 2.97 2.67
C GLY A 152 0.69 4.40 2.18
N ALA A 153 1.30 5.40 2.83
CA ALA A 153 1.18 6.81 2.43
C ALA A 153 1.82 7.07 1.07
N PHE A 154 2.99 6.50 0.79
CA PHE A 154 3.64 6.58 -0.52
C PHE A 154 2.82 5.90 -1.60
N ASN A 155 2.29 4.70 -1.35
CA ASN A 155 1.42 4.05 -2.32
C ASN A 155 0.18 4.90 -2.65
N HIS A 156 -0.43 5.55 -1.65
CA HIS A 156 -1.54 6.47 -1.85
C HIS A 156 -1.12 7.73 -2.63
N PHE A 157 0.02 8.34 -2.26
CA PHE A 157 0.56 9.53 -2.92
C PHE A 157 0.93 9.26 -4.38
N PHE A 158 1.60 8.15 -4.67
CA PHE A 158 1.91 7.80 -6.05
C PHE A 158 0.64 7.44 -6.82
N LEU A 159 -0.36 6.83 -6.19
CA LEU A 159 -1.64 6.63 -6.84
C LEU A 159 -2.32 7.95 -7.21
N TRP A 160 -2.18 8.99 -6.37
CA TRP A 160 -2.56 10.35 -6.73
C TRP A 160 -1.77 10.90 -7.92
N LEU A 161 -0.45 10.71 -7.93
CA LEU A 161 0.43 11.13 -9.03
C LEU A 161 -0.01 10.51 -10.37
N TRP A 162 -0.42 9.24 -10.37
CA TRP A 162 -0.93 8.53 -11.54
C TRP A 162 -2.43 8.79 -11.82
N GLY A 163 -3.05 9.74 -11.12
CA GLY A 163 -4.46 10.11 -11.28
C GLY A 163 -5.43 8.97 -10.92
N GLY A 164 -5.03 8.05 -10.06
CA GLY A 164 -5.78 6.85 -9.69
C GLY A 164 -6.70 7.02 -8.48
N LEU A 165 -6.60 8.12 -7.72
CA LEU A 165 -7.46 8.32 -6.56
C LEU A 165 -8.94 8.49 -6.95
N ARG A 166 -9.81 7.94 -6.10
CA ARG A 166 -11.26 8.11 -6.18
C ARG A 166 -11.82 8.48 -4.81
N PRO A 167 -12.96 9.20 -4.77
CA PRO A 167 -13.66 9.52 -3.52
C PRO A 167 -14.00 8.25 -2.72
N GLY A 168 -13.97 8.36 -1.39
CA GLY A 168 -14.36 7.29 -0.48
C GLY A 168 -13.23 6.42 0.08
N VAL A 169 -12.01 6.50 -0.47
CA VAL A 169 -10.82 5.81 0.05
C VAL A 169 -9.75 6.83 0.40
N GLY A 170 -9.50 7.01 1.69
CA GLY A 170 -8.48 7.92 2.20
C GLY A 170 -7.13 7.24 2.45
N THR A 171 -6.09 8.05 2.69
CA THR A 171 -4.72 7.58 3.00
C THR A 171 -4.69 6.59 4.16
N GLY A 172 -5.51 6.80 5.20
CA GLY A 172 -5.61 5.88 6.34
C GLY A 172 -6.02 4.47 5.92
N GLN A 173 -6.97 4.33 5.00
CA GLN A 173 -7.39 3.02 4.49
C GLN A 173 -6.29 2.38 3.64
N SER A 174 -5.56 3.15 2.84
CA SER A 174 -4.40 2.67 2.09
C SER A 174 -3.27 2.18 3.00
N ILE A 175 -2.99 2.88 4.12
CA ILE A 175 -2.04 2.45 5.14
C ILE A 175 -2.47 1.14 5.79
N ARG A 176 -3.77 1.01 6.13
CA ARG A 176 -4.33 -0.22 6.71
C ARG A 176 -4.20 -1.40 5.75
N ALA A 177 -4.56 -1.20 4.48
CA ALA A 177 -4.44 -2.22 3.43
C ALA A 177 -2.98 -2.66 3.22
N TYR A 178 -2.06 -1.69 3.17
CA TYR A 178 -0.64 -1.96 3.07
C TYR A 178 -0.12 -2.72 4.29
N GLY A 179 -0.52 -2.35 5.51
CA GLY A 179 -0.13 -3.06 6.73
C GLY A 179 -0.53 -4.53 6.73
N TYR A 180 -1.77 -4.85 6.33
CA TYR A 180 -2.21 -6.24 6.21
C TYR A 180 -1.49 -6.99 5.09
N ALA A 181 -1.35 -6.39 3.90
CA ALA A 181 -0.74 -7.05 2.75
C ALA A 181 0.77 -7.28 2.94
N SER A 182 1.49 -6.26 3.43
CA SER A 182 2.95 -6.32 3.62
C SER A 182 3.38 -7.34 4.67
N ALA A 183 2.51 -7.68 5.63
CA ALA A 183 2.78 -8.72 6.62
C ALA A 183 3.06 -10.09 5.99
N PHE A 184 2.31 -10.45 4.94
CA PHE A 184 2.52 -11.70 4.20
C PHE A 184 3.75 -11.67 3.30
N ILE A 185 4.02 -10.52 2.68
CA ILE A 185 5.20 -10.32 1.82
C ILE A 185 6.48 -10.51 2.65
N GLN A 186 6.53 -9.95 3.86
CA GLN A 186 7.69 -10.09 4.75
C GLN A 186 7.99 -11.55 5.10
N ILE A 187 6.96 -12.34 5.40
CA ILE A 187 7.13 -13.78 5.69
C ILE A 187 7.67 -14.52 4.46
N GLY A 188 7.10 -14.30 3.28
CA GLY A 188 7.59 -14.94 2.05
C GLY A 188 9.02 -14.51 1.70
N GLY A 189 9.43 -13.31 2.13
CA GLY A 189 10.79 -12.80 2.07
C GLY A 189 11.86 -13.65 2.76
N LEU A 190 11.47 -14.52 3.70
CA LEU A 190 12.41 -15.39 4.41
C LEU A 190 12.97 -16.53 3.56
N ILE A 191 12.34 -16.84 2.42
CA ILE A 191 12.77 -17.94 1.56
C ILE A 191 13.97 -17.47 0.72
N PRO A 192 15.17 -18.06 0.88
CA PRO A 192 16.34 -17.68 0.09
C PRO A 192 16.08 -17.81 -1.41
N TYR A 193 16.64 -16.91 -2.21
CA TYR A 193 16.51 -16.80 -3.68
C TYR A 193 15.10 -16.48 -4.20
N ILE A 194 14.04 -17.02 -3.60
CA ILE A 194 12.64 -16.82 -4.00
C ILE A 194 12.05 -15.55 -3.37
N GLY A 195 12.58 -15.12 -2.21
CA GLY A 195 12.08 -13.97 -1.46
C GLY A 195 12.03 -12.67 -2.28
N ILE A 196 12.98 -12.46 -3.20
CA ILE A 196 12.99 -11.30 -4.11
C ILE A 196 11.80 -11.36 -5.08
N LEU A 197 11.54 -12.54 -5.67
CA LEU A 197 10.40 -12.74 -6.55
C LEU A 197 9.07 -12.55 -5.81
N ILE A 198 8.99 -13.01 -4.55
CA ILE A 198 7.82 -12.81 -3.71
C ILE A 198 7.62 -11.33 -3.39
N HIS A 199 8.68 -10.57 -3.10
CA HIS A 199 8.56 -9.12 -2.91
C HIS A 199 8.04 -8.42 -4.15
N LEU A 200 8.57 -8.76 -5.33
CA LEU A 200 8.13 -8.18 -6.59
C LEU A 200 6.66 -8.53 -6.90
N ALA A 201 6.29 -9.81 -6.78
CA ALA A 201 4.92 -10.26 -6.95
C ALA A 201 3.98 -9.60 -5.93
N GLY A 202 4.41 -9.49 -4.68
CA GLY A 202 3.69 -8.83 -3.60
C GLY A 202 3.43 -7.35 -3.88
N MET A 203 4.41 -6.62 -4.42
CA MET A 203 4.22 -5.23 -4.85
C MET A 203 3.18 -5.12 -5.96
N ILE A 204 3.18 -6.03 -6.93
CA ILE A 204 2.17 -6.07 -8.00
C ILE A 204 0.79 -6.33 -7.41
N VAL A 205 0.65 -7.30 -6.50
CA VAL A 205 -0.61 -7.62 -5.81
C VAL A 205 -1.12 -6.42 -4.99
N ILE A 206 -0.24 -5.72 -4.27
CA ILE A 206 -0.60 -4.47 -3.59
C ILE A 206 -1.08 -3.43 -4.59
N GLY A 207 -0.41 -3.27 -5.73
CA GLY A 207 -0.81 -2.33 -6.78
C GLY A 207 -2.19 -2.65 -7.35
N MET A 208 -2.45 -3.92 -7.65
CA MET A 208 -3.78 -4.39 -8.06
C MET A 208 -4.82 -4.11 -6.97
N GLY A 209 -4.50 -4.42 -5.71
CA GLY A 209 -5.37 -4.22 -4.55
C GLY A 209 -5.75 -2.77 -4.33
N MET A 210 -4.76 -1.89 -4.44
CA MET A 210 -4.94 -0.43 -4.40
C MET A 210 -5.82 0.06 -5.55
N ALA A 211 -5.59 -0.42 -6.77
CA ALA A 211 -6.44 -0.07 -7.91
C ALA A 211 -7.89 -0.49 -7.69
N ARG A 212 -8.11 -1.67 -7.11
CA ARG A 212 -9.43 -2.21 -6.80
C ARG A 212 -10.14 -1.41 -5.71
N MET A 213 -9.47 -1.12 -4.60
CA MET A 213 -9.99 -0.25 -3.54
C MET A 213 -10.42 1.11 -4.08
N HIS A 214 -9.54 1.71 -4.87
CA HIS A 214 -9.80 3.00 -5.50
C HIS A 214 -10.64 2.88 -6.77
N LYS A 215 -11.23 1.74 -7.14
CA LYS A 215 -12.07 1.58 -8.35
C LYS A 215 -11.47 2.27 -9.58
N THR A 216 -10.19 2.02 -9.83
CA THR A 216 -9.40 2.65 -10.89
C THR A 216 -8.71 1.58 -11.72
N ASP A 217 -8.07 2.00 -12.82
CA ASP A 217 -7.40 1.08 -13.73
C ASP A 217 -6.24 0.37 -13.02
N THR A 218 -6.12 -0.95 -13.21
CA THR A 218 -5.10 -1.78 -12.56
C THR A 218 -3.68 -1.29 -12.81
N TRP A 219 -3.38 -0.80 -14.02
CA TRP A 219 -2.05 -0.30 -14.37
C TRP A 219 -1.65 0.92 -13.52
N ARG A 220 -2.60 1.79 -13.14
CA ARG A 220 -2.31 2.96 -12.28
C ARG A 220 -1.88 2.52 -10.89
N GLY A 221 -2.55 1.50 -10.34
CA GLY A 221 -2.18 0.92 -9.05
C GLY A 221 -0.82 0.24 -9.07
N ILE A 222 -0.54 -0.55 -10.12
CA ILE A 222 0.78 -1.20 -10.29
C ILE A 222 1.89 -0.14 -10.44
N CYS A 223 1.69 0.87 -11.30
CA CYS A 223 2.65 1.96 -11.46
C CYS A 223 2.87 2.71 -10.14
N ALA A 224 1.82 2.99 -9.38
CA ALA A 224 1.93 3.66 -8.09
C ALA A 224 2.87 2.94 -7.12
N VAL A 225 2.72 1.63 -6.96
CA VAL A 225 3.54 0.83 -6.03
C VAL A 225 4.97 0.61 -6.56
N LEU A 226 5.16 0.54 -7.89
CA LEU A 226 6.48 0.37 -8.49
C LEU A 226 7.26 1.69 -8.66
N THR A 227 6.60 2.85 -8.58
CA THR A 227 7.25 4.17 -8.73
C THR A 227 8.40 4.40 -7.74
N PRO A 228 8.28 4.10 -6.42
CA PRO A 228 9.42 4.18 -5.52
C PRO A 228 10.63 3.38 -5.99
N LEU A 229 10.41 2.17 -6.53
CA LEU A 229 11.48 1.32 -7.04
C LEU A 229 12.12 1.94 -8.28
N PHE A 230 11.32 2.45 -9.23
CA PHE A 230 11.84 3.14 -10.41
C PHE A 230 12.63 4.39 -10.05
N LEU A 231 12.16 5.20 -9.09
CA LEU A 231 12.88 6.37 -8.61
C LEU A 231 14.20 5.98 -7.94
N LEU A 232 14.20 4.92 -7.13
CA LEU A 232 15.42 4.42 -6.51
C LEU A 232 16.42 3.91 -7.56
N CYS A 233 15.97 3.15 -8.56
CA CYS A 233 16.82 2.67 -9.63
C CYS A 233 17.36 3.83 -10.49
N CYS A 234 16.53 4.76 -10.93
CA CYS A 234 16.95 5.84 -11.82
C CYS A 234 17.76 6.91 -11.09
N CYS A 235 17.25 7.47 -9.99
CA CYS A 235 17.93 8.56 -9.26
C CYS A 235 19.05 8.03 -8.35
N GLY A 236 18.86 6.85 -7.74
CA GLY A 236 19.86 6.25 -6.86
C GLY A 236 21.10 5.77 -7.62
N LEU A 237 20.97 5.15 -8.79
CA LEU A 237 22.14 4.79 -9.62
C LEU A 237 22.88 6.03 -10.09
N LEU A 238 22.16 7.07 -10.54
CA LEU A 238 22.78 8.33 -10.94
C LEU A 238 23.52 8.99 -9.77
N ALA A 239 22.94 9.02 -8.58
CA ALA A 239 23.61 9.54 -7.38
C ALA A 239 24.84 8.70 -7.00
N ALA A 240 24.73 7.37 -7.02
CA ALA A 240 25.83 6.47 -6.70
C ALA A 240 27.03 6.61 -7.66
N LEU A 241 26.78 6.92 -8.95
CA LEU A 241 27.83 7.16 -9.94
C LEU A 241 28.39 8.58 -9.88
N SER A 242 27.52 9.58 -9.71
CA SER A 242 27.91 11.00 -9.78
C SER A 242 28.57 11.52 -8.51
N VAL A 243 28.13 11.09 -7.32
CA VAL A 243 28.65 11.61 -6.05
C VAL A 243 30.14 11.29 -5.86
N PRO A 244 30.63 10.04 -6.04
CA PRO A 244 32.05 9.75 -5.96
C PRO A 244 32.87 10.48 -7.02
N ALA A 245 32.34 10.62 -8.24
CA ALA A 245 32.99 11.34 -9.33
C ALA A 245 33.13 12.84 -9.01
N LEU A 246 32.10 13.46 -8.44
CA LEU A 246 32.10 14.85 -7.99
C LEU A 246 33.07 15.08 -6.82
N ILE A 247 33.10 14.16 -5.84
CA ILE A 247 34.08 14.21 -4.74
C ILE A 247 35.50 14.11 -5.29
N ALA A 248 35.77 13.15 -6.19
CA ALA A 248 37.08 13.00 -6.81
C ALA A 248 37.50 14.20 -7.67
N ALA A 249 36.55 14.85 -8.35
CA ALA A 249 36.79 16.08 -9.11
C ALA A 249 37.06 17.29 -8.21
N SER A 250 36.42 17.37 -7.02
CA SER A 250 36.63 18.45 -6.04
C SER A 250 37.95 18.36 -5.28
N GLN A 251 38.65 17.23 -5.37
CA GLN A 251 39.96 16.99 -4.74
C GLN A 251 41.14 17.26 -5.68
N ARG A 252 40.88 17.70 -6.92
CA ARG A 252 41.90 18.13 -7.89
C ARG A 252 41.95 19.64 -7.95
#